data_AF-A0AAV2A2N6-F1
#
_entry.id   AF-A0AAV2A2N6-F1
#
_cell.length_a   1.000
_cell.length_b   1.000
_cell.length_c   1.000
_cell.angle_alpha   90.00
_cell.angle_beta   90.00
_cell.angle_gamma   90.00
#
_symmetry.space_group_name_H-M   'P 1'
#
loop_
_entity.id
_entity.type
_entity.pdbx_description
1 polymer ?
#
loop_
_entity_poly.entity_id
_entity_poly.type
_entity_poly.pdbx_seq_one_letter_code
_entity_poly.pdbx_strand_id
1 'polypeptide(L)'
;MCAKTTVACSEHFECDRMWLNGKEQDIQAPRLQNCITELKKRAKNVKILNLHLHICSENNFPTAAGLASSAAGFACLVKALAALYDVEGDLSQIARQGSGSASRSMYGGFVQWVAGIQADGSDSVAQQIASKEHWPEMRALILVVNAGKKEIGSTIGMQQSVLTSSLLPYRVSNIVPERVEAIKKAILEKDFQTFAEITMKESNQFHAICLDTFPPIQYMNSTSLKIIHLVHVYNDFYGKNKVAYTFDAGPNACLYLLEKDVPEIISIIKTIFPPNNDAEFIKGLDSPDVSISQELLDSLLMTPEQGAIHYVINTQIGSGPAIIQETDQHLLDGKGLPLSK
;
A
#
# COMPACT_ATOMS: atom_id res chain seq x y z
N MET A 1 -4.57 5.51 6.68
CA MET A 1 -3.96 6.22 5.53
C MET A 1 -4.89 6.11 4.35
N CYS A 2 -5.08 7.18 3.58
CA CYS A 2 -5.99 7.18 2.43
C CYS A 2 -5.62 8.25 1.39
N ALA A 3 -6.15 8.08 0.19
CA ALA A 3 -6.30 9.14 -0.80
C ALA A 3 -7.73 9.68 -0.74
N LYS A 4 -7.89 10.97 -1.02
CA LYS A 4 -9.16 11.66 -1.19
C LYS A 4 -9.16 12.29 -2.58
N THR A 5 -10.22 12.07 -3.35
CA THR A 5 -10.35 12.62 -4.71
C THR A 5 -11.73 13.25 -4.87
N THR A 6 -11.76 14.47 -5.42
CA THR A 6 -12.97 15.15 -5.89
C THR A 6 -12.91 15.24 -7.41
N VAL A 7 -14.01 14.88 -8.06
CA VAL A 7 -14.18 14.99 -9.51
C VAL A 7 -15.38 15.88 -9.80
N ALA A 8 -15.25 16.77 -10.78
CA ALA A 8 -16.33 17.64 -11.23
C ALA A 8 -16.32 17.70 -12.76
N CYS A 9 -17.51 17.91 -13.35
CA CYS A 9 -17.66 18.23 -14.76
C CYS A 9 -18.60 19.42 -14.95
N SER A 10 -18.33 20.27 -15.93
CA SER A 10 -19.13 21.49 -16.17
C SER A 10 -19.02 21.94 -17.62
N GLU A 11 -20.07 22.59 -18.12
CA GLU A 11 -20.06 23.33 -19.40
C GLU A 11 -19.18 24.58 -19.35
N HIS A 12 -18.87 25.08 -18.14
CA HIS A 12 -18.03 26.26 -17.92
C HIS A 12 -16.53 25.95 -17.83
N PHE A 13 -16.15 24.68 -17.84
CA PHE A 13 -14.74 24.29 -17.87
C PHE A 13 -14.26 24.34 -19.32
N GLU A 14 -13.09 24.95 -19.56
CA GLU A 14 -12.53 25.10 -20.91
C GLU A 14 -11.74 23.87 -21.38
N CYS A 15 -11.22 23.07 -20.43
CA CYS A 15 -10.42 21.89 -20.70
C CYS A 15 -10.43 20.92 -19.52
N ASP A 16 -9.93 19.71 -19.76
CA ASP A 16 -9.73 18.72 -18.69
C ASP A 16 -8.48 19.08 -17.87
N ARG A 17 -8.58 19.03 -16.54
CA ARG A 17 -7.48 19.38 -15.61
C ARG A 17 -7.41 18.43 -14.42
N MET A 18 -6.19 18.18 -13.93
CA MET A 18 -5.96 17.37 -12.74
C MET A 18 -4.95 18.02 -11.80
N TRP A 19 -5.22 17.97 -10.50
CA TRP A 19 -4.28 18.35 -9.44
C TRP A 19 -4.03 17.18 -8.49
N LEU A 20 -2.78 17.02 -8.08
CA LEU A 20 -2.35 16.07 -7.06
C LEU A 20 -1.54 16.82 -6.00
N ASN A 21 -2.01 16.81 -4.75
CA ASN A 21 -1.36 17.50 -3.62
C ASN A 21 -1.03 18.97 -3.95
N GLY A 22 -2.00 19.70 -4.49
CA GLY A 22 -1.87 21.12 -4.86
C GLY A 22 -1.06 21.43 -6.12
N LYS A 23 -0.52 20.41 -6.81
CA LYS A 23 0.23 20.60 -8.06
C LYS A 23 -0.54 20.06 -9.25
N GLU A 24 -0.69 20.89 -10.27
CA GLU A 24 -1.29 20.46 -11.54
C GLU A 24 -0.45 19.36 -12.19
N GLN A 25 -1.15 18.37 -12.75
CA GLN A 25 -0.59 17.20 -13.40
C GLN A 25 -1.09 17.14 -14.84
N ASP A 26 -0.34 16.45 -15.69
CA ASP A 26 -0.79 16.15 -17.05
C ASP A 26 -1.92 15.12 -17.02
N ILE A 27 -3.15 15.59 -17.28
CA ILE A 27 -4.33 14.72 -17.36
C ILE A 27 -4.27 13.78 -18.57
N GLN A 28 -3.46 14.08 -19.59
CA GLN A 28 -3.27 13.24 -20.77
C GLN A 28 -2.31 12.07 -20.52
N ALA A 29 -1.76 11.94 -19.31
CA ALA A 29 -0.92 10.81 -18.95
C ALA A 29 -1.62 9.47 -19.25
N PRO A 30 -0.97 8.49 -19.92
CA PRO A 30 -1.64 7.31 -20.47
C PRO A 30 -2.45 6.50 -19.45
N ARG A 31 -1.93 6.35 -18.22
CA ARG A 31 -2.59 5.60 -17.14
C ARG A 31 -3.90 6.25 -16.69
N LEU A 32 -3.95 7.58 -16.68
CA LEU A 32 -5.15 8.36 -16.35
C LEU A 32 -6.20 8.23 -17.46
N GLN A 33 -5.76 8.44 -18.71
CA GLN A 33 -6.63 8.35 -19.88
C GLN A 33 -7.25 6.96 -20.07
N ASN A 34 -6.50 5.89 -19.77
CA ASN A 34 -7.04 4.52 -19.77
C ASN A 34 -8.23 4.38 -18.80
N CYS A 35 -8.07 4.80 -17.54
CA CYS A 35 -9.14 4.75 -16.55
C CYS A 35 -10.36 5.58 -16.94
N ILE A 36 -10.15 6.83 -17.38
CA ILE A 36 -11.22 7.74 -17.78
C ILE A 36 -11.99 7.15 -18.97
N THR A 37 -11.28 6.68 -20.00
CA THR A 37 -11.86 6.12 -21.21
C THR A 37 -12.70 4.88 -20.91
N GLU A 38 -12.18 3.94 -20.10
CA GLU A 38 -12.93 2.73 -19.72
C GLU A 38 -14.18 3.04 -18.89
N LEU A 39 -14.14 4.06 -18.03
CA LEU A 39 -15.33 4.51 -17.30
C LEU A 39 -16.36 5.16 -18.23
N LYS A 40 -15.94 6.02 -19.16
CA LYS A 40 -16.84 6.63 -20.15
C LYS A 40 -17.55 5.57 -21.01
N LYS A 41 -16.88 4.47 -21.37
CA LYS A 41 -17.48 3.34 -22.10
C LYS A 41 -18.61 2.64 -21.33
N ARG A 42 -18.57 2.65 -20.00
CA ARG A 42 -19.54 1.98 -19.11
C ARG A 42 -20.56 2.95 -18.50
N ALA A 43 -20.48 4.23 -18.83
CA ALA A 43 -21.28 5.28 -18.20
C ALA A 43 -22.77 5.16 -18.56
N LYS A 44 -23.63 5.23 -17.55
CA LYS A 44 -25.08 5.38 -17.76
C LYS A 44 -25.47 6.85 -17.92
N ASN A 45 -24.74 7.76 -17.27
CA ASN A 45 -24.96 9.20 -17.41
C ASN A 45 -24.26 9.78 -18.64
N VAL A 46 -24.83 9.51 -19.83
CA VAL A 46 -24.23 9.91 -21.10
C VAL A 46 -24.20 11.42 -21.35
N LYS A 47 -25.06 12.19 -20.67
CA LYS A 47 -25.22 13.65 -20.89
C LYS A 47 -23.96 14.43 -20.52
N ILE A 48 -23.20 13.95 -19.55
CA ILE A 48 -22.03 14.64 -19.01
C ILE A 48 -20.70 14.17 -19.65
N LEU A 49 -20.73 13.21 -20.58
CA LEU A 49 -19.51 12.62 -21.14
C LEU A 49 -18.68 13.58 -22.00
N ASN A 50 -19.35 14.56 -22.59
CA ASN A 50 -18.75 15.61 -23.42
C ASN A 50 -18.33 16.84 -22.60
N LEU A 51 -18.67 16.89 -21.31
CA LEU A 51 -18.23 17.97 -20.45
C LEU A 51 -16.78 17.77 -20.05
N HIS A 52 -16.09 18.89 -19.86
CA HIS A 52 -14.73 18.90 -19.38
C HIS A 52 -14.66 18.47 -17.91
N LEU A 53 -13.58 17.79 -17.54
CA LEU A 53 -13.35 17.20 -16.22
C LEU A 53 -12.30 17.98 -15.43
N HIS A 54 -12.62 18.37 -14.21
CA HIS A 54 -11.65 18.82 -13.23
C HIS A 54 -11.54 17.80 -12.09
N ILE A 55 -10.31 17.39 -11.78
CA ILE A 55 -10.02 16.33 -10.81
C ILE A 55 -9.00 16.84 -9.79
N CYS A 56 -9.34 16.89 -8.52
CA CYS A 56 -8.37 17.22 -7.46
C CYS A 56 -8.23 16.05 -6.50
N SER A 57 -7.00 15.61 -6.26
CA SER A 57 -6.68 14.49 -5.39
C SER A 57 -5.60 14.86 -4.37
N GLU A 58 -5.71 14.30 -3.17
CA GLU A 58 -4.75 14.47 -2.09
C GLU A 58 -4.55 13.16 -1.32
N ASN A 59 -3.36 12.98 -0.76
CA ASN A 59 -3.04 11.83 0.08
C ASN A 59 -2.54 12.30 1.45
N ASN A 60 -2.97 11.64 2.53
CA ASN A 60 -2.58 12.01 3.90
C ASN A 60 -1.32 11.31 4.41
N PHE A 61 -0.48 10.81 3.50
CA PHE A 61 0.78 10.15 3.82
C PHE A 61 1.88 10.69 2.91
N PRO A 62 3.13 10.83 3.40
CA PRO A 62 4.17 11.52 2.62
C PRO A 62 4.51 10.77 1.34
N THR A 63 4.41 11.45 0.19
CA THR A 63 4.74 10.89 -1.12
C THR A 63 6.17 10.37 -1.20
N ALA A 64 7.10 10.96 -0.42
CA ALA A 64 8.49 10.55 -0.34
C ALA A 64 8.72 9.29 0.53
N ALA A 65 7.75 8.88 1.35
CA ALA A 65 7.89 7.72 2.23
C ALA A 65 7.74 6.38 1.50
N GLY A 66 7.81 6.32 0.17
CA GLY A 66 7.76 5.05 -0.57
C GLY A 66 6.48 4.22 -0.40
N LEU A 67 5.46 4.74 0.28
CA LEU A 67 4.16 4.12 0.47
C LEU A 67 3.42 4.13 -0.87
N ALA A 68 2.65 3.07 -1.16
CA ALA A 68 1.99 2.81 -2.45
C ALA A 68 0.91 3.87 -2.84
N SER A 69 1.34 5.10 -3.07
CA SER A 69 0.51 6.28 -3.32
C SER A 69 -0.32 6.16 -4.59
N SER A 70 0.24 5.53 -5.63
CA SER A 70 -0.48 5.28 -6.89
C SER A 70 -1.65 4.30 -6.72
N ALA A 71 -1.52 3.29 -5.86
CA ALA A 71 -2.57 2.29 -5.66
C ALA A 71 -3.83 2.93 -5.07
N ALA A 72 -3.68 3.64 -3.94
CA ALA A 72 -4.78 4.36 -3.31
C ALA A 72 -5.34 5.48 -4.21
N GLY A 73 -4.47 6.22 -4.90
CA GLY A 73 -4.86 7.31 -5.79
C GLY A 73 -5.72 6.83 -6.96
N PHE A 74 -5.29 5.80 -7.70
CA PHE A 74 -6.07 5.28 -8.83
C PHE A 74 -7.37 4.59 -8.39
N ALA A 75 -7.38 3.89 -7.25
CA ALA A 75 -8.60 3.31 -6.71
C ALA A 75 -9.62 4.40 -6.32
N CYS A 76 -9.17 5.48 -5.67
CA CYS A 76 -10.02 6.61 -5.29
C CYS A 76 -10.54 7.35 -6.53
N LEU A 77 -9.67 7.62 -7.52
CA LEU A 77 -10.03 8.22 -8.80
C LEU A 77 -11.14 7.41 -9.50
N VAL A 78 -10.93 6.10 -9.67
CA VAL A 78 -11.90 5.23 -10.34
C VAL A 78 -13.22 5.18 -9.58
N LYS A 79 -13.18 5.10 -8.25
CA LYS A 79 -14.41 5.15 -7.44
C LYS A 79 -15.17 6.48 -7.61
N ALA A 80 -14.45 7.60 -7.61
CA ALA A 80 -15.06 8.93 -7.74
C ALA A 80 -15.65 9.14 -9.14
N LEU A 81 -14.92 8.80 -10.20
CA LEU A 81 -15.41 8.89 -11.58
C LEU A 81 -16.55 7.92 -11.86
N ALA A 82 -16.51 6.71 -11.29
CA ALA A 82 -17.63 5.77 -11.39
C ALA A 82 -18.91 6.33 -10.76
N ALA A 83 -18.80 7.01 -9.62
CA ALA A 83 -19.95 7.69 -9.01
C ALA A 83 -20.44 8.86 -9.88
N LEU A 84 -19.55 9.65 -10.48
CA LEU A 84 -19.90 10.74 -11.39
C LEU A 84 -20.66 10.24 -12.63
N TYR A 85 -20.18 9.16 -13.23
CA TYR A 85 -20.71 8.60 -14.49
C TYR A 85 -21.80 7.55 -14.32
N ASP A 86 -22.22 7.28 -13.08
CA ASP A 86 -23.20 6.24 -12.73
C ASP A 86 -22.79 4.85 -13.28
N VAL A 87 -21.54 4.48 -13.02
CA VAL A 87 -20.97 3.17 -13.39
C VAL A 87 -21.06 2.24 -12.18
N GLU A 88 -21.76 1.13 -12.38
CA GLU A 88 -21.91 0.05 -11.39
C GLU A 88 -21.05 -1.18 -11.74
N GLY A 89 -20.97 -2.13 -10.81
CA GLY A 89 -20.27 -3.40 -11.00
C GLY A 89 -18.83 -3.40 -10.50
N ASP A 90 -18.04 -4.35 -10.98
CA ASP A 90 -16.63 -4.49 -10.60
C ASP A 90 -15.76 -3.45 -11.32
N LEU A 91 -15.18 -2.54 -10.53
CA LEU A 91 -14.30 -1.47 -10.98
C LEU A 91 -12.82 -1.84 -10.88
N SER A 92 -12.48 -3.02 -10.35
CA SER A 92 -11.10 -3.46 -10.14
C SER A 92 -10.31 -3.59 -11.45
N GLN A 93 -10.98 -4.04 -12.52
CA GLN A 93 -10.42 -4.07 -13.88
C GLN A 93 -9.96 -2.70 -14.35
N ILE A 94 -10.74 -1.66 -14.08
CA ILE A 94 -10.47 -0.29 -14.50
C ILE A 94 -9.31 0.26 -13.66
N ALA A 95 -9.38 0.11 -12.33
CA ALA A 95 -8.33 0.56 -11.42
C ALA A 95 -6.96 -0.07 -11.76
N ARG A 96 -6.95 -1.36 -12.16
CA ARG A 96 -5.75 -2.09 -12.62
C ARG A 96 -5.04 -1.39 -13.77
N GLN A 97 -5.77 -0.78 -14.71
CA GLN A 97 -5.18 -0.12 -15.89
C GLN A 97 -4.45 1.19 -15.54
N GLY A 98 -4.85 1.84 -14.44
CA GLY A 98 -4.12 2.98 -13.89
C GLY A 98 -2.89 2.55 -13.10
N SER A 99 -3.07 1.57 -12.20
CA SER A 99 -1.99 0.93 -11.45
C SER A 99 -2.42 -0.48 -11.07
N GLY A 100 -1.62 -1.51 -11.38
CA GLY A 100 -2.01 -2.91 -11.16
C GLY A 100 -2.50 -3.19 -9.73
N SER A 101 -1.79 -2.67 -8.73
CA SER A 101 -2.17 -2.81 -7.31
C SER A 101 -3.39 -2.00 -6.87
N ALA A 102 -3.83 -1.00 -7.64
CA ALA A 102 -5.03 -0.22 -7.31
C ALA A 102 -6.30 -1.09 -7.34
N SER A 103 -6.30 -2.17 -8.14
CA SER A 103 -7.38 -3.16 -8.16
C SER A 103 -7.71 -3.69 -6.76
N ARG A 104 -6.68 -4.01 -5.96
CA ARG A 104 -6.85 -4.54 -4.60
C ARG A 104 -7.39 -3.51 -3.62
N SER A 105 -7.13 -2.23 -3.86
CA SER A 105 -7.66 -1.14 -3.04
C SER A 105 -9.12 -0.80 -3.34
N MET A 106 -9.78 -1.50 -4.26
CA MET A 106 -11.23 -1.37 -4.50
C MET A 106 -12.09 -2.05 -3.42
N TYR A 107 -11.48 -2.93 -2.62
CA TYR A 107 -12.15 -3.67 -1.55
C TYR A 107 -11.44 -3.45 -0.21
N GLY A 108 -12.17 -3.62 0.89
CA GLY A 108 -11.60 -3.64 2.24
C GLY A 108 -11.15 -5.04 2.66
N GLY A 109 -10.52 -5.13 3.82
CA GLY A 109 -10.10 -6.42 4.37
C GLY A 109 -8.89 -7.02 3.66
N PHE A 110 -8.91 -8.34 3.47
CA PHE A 110 -7.89 -9.07 2.73
C PHE A 110 -8.34 -9.28 1.29
N VAL A 111 -7.49 -8.94 0.32
CA VAL A 111 -7.87 -8.87 -1.09
C VAL A 111 -6.83 -9.54 -1.96
N GLN A 112 -7.28 -10.44 -2.83
CA GLN A 112 -6.46 -11.08 -3.86
C GLN A 112 -6.61 -10.31 -5.17
N TRP A 113 -5.53 -10.07 -5.89
CA TRP A 113 -5.60 -9.77 -7.32
C TRP A 113 -5.33 -11.07 -8.08
N VAL A 114 -6.33 -11.56 -8.79
CA VAL A 114 -6.24 -12.75 -9.63
C VAL A 114 -5.53 -12.36 -10.93
N ALA A 115 -4.49 -13.12 -11.31
CA ALA A 115 -3.69 -12.81 -12.50
C ALA A 115 -4.51 -12.84 -13.79
N GLY A 116 -5.50 -13.74 -13.86
CA GLY A 116 -6.27 -14.02 -15.07
C GLY A 116 -5.49 -14.89 -16.07
N ILE A 117 -6.21 -15.51 -16.99
CA ILE A 117 -5.65 -16.29 -18.10
C ILE A 117 -6.09 -15.74 -19.47
N GLN A 118 -7.09 -14.87 -19.51
CA GLN A 118 -7.59 -14.31 -20.77
C GLN A 118 -6.69 -13.19 -21.26
N ALA A 119 -6.37 -13.21 -22.56
CA ALA A 119 -5.46 -12.25 -23.19
C ALA A 119 -6.02 -10.81 -23.19
N ASP A 120 -7.34 -10.64 -23.12
CA ASP A 120 -8.00 -9.33 -22.97
C ASP A 120 -7.93 -8.80 -21.52
N GLY A 121 -7.48 -9.63 -20.58
CA GLY A 121 -7.38 -9.32 -19.16
C GLY A 121 -8.73 -9.17 -18.46
N SER A 122 -9.83 -9.66 -19.03
CA SER A 122 -11.17 -9.56 -18.43
C SER A 122 -11.32 -10.34 -17.13
N ASP A 123 -10.52 -11.39 -16.91
CA ASP A 123 -10.52 -12.19 -15.69
C ASP A 123 -9.41 -11.82 -14.70
N SER A 124 -8.60 -10.81 -15.00
CA SER A 124 -7.56 -10.29 -14.12
C SER A 124 -8.11 -9.23 -13.16
N VAL A 125 -8.82 -9.69 -12.12
CA VAL A 125 -9.65 -8.86 -11.23
C VAL A 125 -9.27 -9.00 -9.76
N ALA A 126 -9.71 -8.06 -8.92
CA ALA A 126 -9.57 -8.18 -7.48
C ALA A 126 -10.78 -8.90 -6.86
N GLN A 127 -10.51 -9.72 -5.85
CA GLN A 127 -11.51 -10.47 -5.10
C GLN A 127 -11.24 -10.33 -3.60
N GLN A 128 -12.28 -10.01 -2.83
CA GLN A 128 -12.17 -9.99 -1.37
C GLN A 128 -12.08 -11.43 -0.86
N ILE A 129 -11.02 -11.73 -0.11
CA ILE A 129 -10.84 -13.00 0.60
C ILE A 129 -11.66 -12.97 1.90
N ALA A 130 -11.53 -11.89 2.66
CA ALA A 130 -12.21 -11.69 3.94
C ALA A 130 -12.40 -10.21 4.22
N SER A 131 -13.49 -9.83 4.88
CA SER A 131 -13.79 -8.43 5.22
C SER A 131 -12.87 -7.89 6.33
N LYS A 132 -12.96 -6.59 6.63
CA LYS A 132 -12.15 -5.99 7.70
C LYS A 132 -12.52 -6.51 9.09
N GLU A 133 -13.77 -6.91 9.27
CA GLU A 133 -14.32 -7.46 10.51
C GLU A 133 -13.85 -8.89 10.76
N HIS A 134 -13.31 -9.57 9.74
CA HIS A 134 -12.87 -10.95 9.87
C HIS A 134 -11.77 -11.10 10.92
N TRP A 135 -10.72 -10.28 10.86
CA TRP A 135 -9.55 -10.39 11.76
C TRP A 135 -9.24 -9.05 12.45
N PRO A 136 -10.11 -8.61 13.39
CA PRO A 136 -10.06 -7.26 13.96
C PRO A 136 -8.81 -7.02 14.82
N GLU A 137 -8.15 -8.07 15.32
CA GLU A 137 -6.93 -7.98 16.12
C GLU A 137 -5.68 -7.70 15.28
N MET A 138 -5.74 -7.85 13.94
CA MET A 138 -4.60 -7.62 13.08
C MET A 138 -4.21 -6.13 13.08
N ARG A 139 -2.92 -5.86 13.27
CA ARG A 139 -2.32 -4.53 13.22
C ARG A 139 -1.20 -4.49 12.20
N ALA A 140 -0.91 -3.28 11.75
CA ALA A 140 0.23 -3.00 10.89
C ALA A 140 1.00 -1.81 11.45
N LEU A 141 2.31 -1.99 11.68
CA LEU A 141 3.24 -0.91 11.99
C LEU A 141 4.09 -0.62 10.77
N ILE A 142 4.05 0.62 10.27
CA ILE A 142 4.87 1.03 9.14
C ILE A 142 6.02 1.88 9.68
N LEU A 143 7.22 1.32 9.63
CA LEU A 143 8.45 1.97 10.06
C LEU A 143 8.99 2.74 8.86
N VAL A 144 8.84 4.06 8.89
CA VAL A 144 9.32 4.95 7.84
C VAL A 144 10.80 5.19 8.06
N VAL A 145 11.64 4.52 7.28
CA VAL A 145 13.09 4.57 7.37
C VAL A 145 13.59 5.89 6.79
N ASN A 146 14.60 6.47 7.45
CA ASN A 146 15.32 7.64 6.98
C ASN A 146 16.19 7.26 5.78
N ALA A 147 15.61 7.33 4.59
CA ALA A 147 16.29 7.00 3.36
C ALA A 147 16.18 8.14 2.34
N GLY A 148 17.17 8.20 1.44
CA GLY A 148 17.11 9.07 0.26
C GLY A 148 15.95 8.71 -0.67
N LYS A 149 15.80 9.50 -1.74
CA LYS A 149 14.79 9.21 -2.76
C LYS A 149 15.03 7.82 -3.35
N LYS A 150 13.93 7.10 -3.60
CA LYS A 150 13.92 5.82 -4.32
C LYS A 150 14.67 5.94 -5.64
N GLU A 151 15.71 5.13 -5.83
CA GLU A 151 16.57 5.17 -7.02
C GLU A 151 15.84 4.67 -8.27
N ILE A 152 15.10 3.56 -8.17
CA ILE A 152 14.39 2.95 -9.31
C ILE A 152 12.91 2.73 -9.03
N GLY A 153 12.05 3.33 -9.86
CA GLY A 153 10.59 3.16 -9.82
C GLY A 153 10.16 1.69 -10.04
N SER A 154 9.07 1.26 -9.40
CA SER A 154 8.61 -0.14 -9.48
C SER A 154 8.25 -0.59 -10.89
N THR A 155 7.65 0.28 -11.71
CA THR A 155 7.31 -0.04 -13.12
C THR A 155 8.55 -0.45 -13.93
N ILE A 156 9.61 0.36 -13.85
CA ILE A 156 10.86 0.11 -14.58
C ILE A 156 11.56 -1.09 -13.97
N GLY A 157 11.65 -1.15 -12.64
CA GLY A 157 12.30 -2.24 -11.93
C GLY A 157 11.69 -3.61 -12.23
N MET A 158 10.36 -3.74 -12.14
CA MET A 158 9.69 -5.02 -12.41
C MET A 158 9.83 -5.46 -13.87
N GLN A 159 9.82 -4.52 -14.82
CA GLN A 159 10.04 -4.83 -16.23
C GLN A 159 11.46 -5.35 -16.46
N GLN A 160 12.45 -4.76 -15.80
CA GLN A 160 13.83 -5.21 -15.86
C GLN A 160 13.98 -6.62 -15.27
N SER A 161 13.33 -6.91 -14.14
CA SER A 161 13.32 -8.24 -13.53
C SER A 161 12.72 -9.29 -14.46
N VAL A 162 11.61 -8.97 -15.14
CA VAL A 162 11.00 -9.87 -16.16
C VAL A 162 12.00 -10.20 -17.28
N LEU A 163 12.80 -9.23 -17.71
CA LEU A 163 13.74 -9.41 -18.82
C LEU A 163 15.02 -10.14 -18.43
N THR A 164 15.46 -10.05 -17.17
CA THR A 164 16.84 -10.40 -16.80
C THR A 164 16.98 -11.35 -15.63
N SER A 165 15.99 -11.46 -14.73
CA SER A 165 16.06 -12.39 -13.60
C SER A 165 15.78 -13.81 -14.07
N SER A 166 16.75 -14.70 -13.84
CA SER A 166 16.60 -16.14 -14.10
C SER A 166 15.68 -16.83 -13.07
N LEU A 167 15.57 -16.24 -11.87
CA LEU A 167 14.76 -16.79 -10.78
C LEU A 167 13.26 -16.47 -10.89
N LEU A 168 12.90 -15.36 -11.53
CA LEU A 168 11.51 -14.89 -11.58
C LEU A 168 10.55 -15.87 -12.28
N PRO A 169 10.89 -16.49 -13.44
CA PRO A 169 9.99 -17.46 -14.08
C PRO A 169 9.65 -18.65 -13.17
N TYR A 170 10.63 -19.15 -12.40
CA TYR A 170 10.41 -20.24 -11.46
C TYR A 170 9.50 -19.82 -10.30
N ARG A 171 9.72 -18.63 -9.73
CA ARG A 171 8.85 -18.05 -8.70
C ARG A 171 7.40 -17.99 -9.15
N VAL A 172 7.14 -17.43 -10.33
CA VAL A 172 5.77 -17.23 -10.86
C VAL A 172 5.08 -18.58 -11.10
N SER A 173 5.79 -19.55 -11.65
CA SER A 173 5.17 -20.82 -12.09
C SER A 173 5.01 -21.84 -10.96
N ASN A 174 5.93 -21.85 -9.97
CA ASN A 174 6.01 -22.94 -8.99
C ASN A 174 5.84 -22.50 -7.53
N ILE A 175 6.04 -21.21 -7.21
CA ILE A 175 6.07 -20.77 -5.81
C ILE A 175 4.84 -19.95 -5.46
N VAL A 176 4.52 -18.95 -6.28
CA VAL A 176 3.41 -18.02 -6.00
C VAL A 176 2.05 -18.73 -5.93
N PRO A 177 1.68 -19.67 -6.83
CA PRO A 177 0.38 -20.33 -6.77
C PRO A 177 0.13 -21.05 -5.44
N GLU A 178 1.11 -21.82 -4.96
CA GLU A 178 1.01 -22.55 -3.69
C GLU A 178 0.94 -21.59 -2.49
N ARG A 179 1.76 -20.52 -2.49
CA ARG A 179 1.75 -19.51 -1.42
C ARG A 179 0.44 -18.74 -1.36
N VAL A 180 -0.20 -18.47 -2.50
CA VAL A 180 -1.50 -17.79 -2.56
C VAL A 180 -2.57 -18.63 -1.88
N GLU A 181 -2.65 -19.93 -2.16
CA GLU A 181 -3.62 -20.81 -1.50
C GLU A 181 -3.32 -20.97 0.00
N ALA A 182 -2.05 -21.14 0.36
CA ALA A 182 -1.65 -21.28 1.76
C ALA A 182 -1.93 -20.02 2.59
N ILE A 183 -1.61 -18.82 2.08
CA ILE A 183 -1.88 -17.57 2.82
C ILE A 183 -3.38 -17.25 2.87
N LYS A 184 -4.14 -17.58 1.82
CA LYS A 184 -5.61 -17.46 1.82
C LYS A 184 -6.22 -18.33 2.92
N LYS A 185 -5.78 -19.59 3.04
CA LYS A 185 -6.19 -20.48 4.13
C LYS A 185 -5.82 -19.90 5.49
N ALA A 186 -4.58 -19.45 5.68
CA ALA A 186 -4.13 -18.86 6.94
C ALA A 186 -4.95 -17.63 7.34
N ILE A 187 -5.32 -16.77 6.39
CA ILE A 187 -6.21 -15.63 6.62
C ILE A 187 -7.60 -16.10 7.10
N LEU A 188 -8.21 -17.06 6.40
CA LEU A 188 -9.55 -17.56 6.73
C LEU A 188 -9.59 -18.25 8.10
N GLU A 189 -8.52 -18.95 8.46
CA GLU A 189 -8.37 -19.66 9.75
C GLU A 189 -7.79 -18.78 10.88
N LYS A 190 -7.42 -17.52 10.58
CA LYS A 190 -6.70 -16.61 11.49
C LYS A 190 -5.42 -17.21 12.06
N ASP A 191 -4.75 -18.05 11.27
CA ASP A 191 -3.46 -18.65 11.63
C ASP A 191 -2.34 -17.63 11.41
N PHE A 192 -2.01 -16.91 12.48
CA PHE A 192 -0.93 -15.93 12.45
C PHE A 192 0.44 -16.56 12.20
N GLN A 193 0.70 -17.81 12.62
CA GLN A 193 2.01 -18.44 12.44
C GLN A 193 2.31 -18.62 10.95
N THR A 194 1.38 -19.25 10.24
CA THR A 194 1.49 -19.49 8.79
C THR A 194 1.43 -18.18 8.00
N PHE A 195 0.53 -17.26 8.38
CA PHE A 195 0.47 -15.93 7.75
C PHE A 195 1.80 -15.19 7.86
N ALA A 196 2.40 -15.19 9.06
CA ALA A 196 3.65 -14.50 9.33
C ALA A 196 4.82 -15.08 8.52
N GLU A 197 4.94 -16.42 8.52
CA GLU A 197 6.01 -17.12 7.82
C GLU A 197 5.94 -16.89 6.31
N ILE A 198 4.75 -17.02 5.70
CA ILE A 198 4.58 -16.79 4.26
C ILE A 198 4.87 -15.33 3.92
N THR A 199 4.39 -14.38 4.73
CA THR A 199 4.61 -12.95 4.52
C THR A 199 6.11 -12.61 4.47
N MET A 200 6.89 -13.08 5.45
CA MET A 200 8.33 -12.85 5.50
C MET A 200 9.07 -13.54 4.34
N LYS A 201 8.72 -14.80 4.03
CA LYS A 201 9.32 -15.55 2.91
C LYS A 201 9.01 -14.94 1.55
N GLU A 202 7.83 -14.36 1.37
CA GLU A 202 7.39 -13.74 0.12
C GLU A 202 8.06 -12.38 -0.09
N SER A 203 8.19 -11.59 0.97
CA SER A 203 9.01 -10.37 0.99
C SER A 203 10.47 -10.68 0.63
N ASN A 204 11.11 -11.61 1.35
CA ASN A 204 12.51 -11.97 1.11
C ASN A 204 12.74 -12.44 -0.34
N GLN A 205 11.86 -13.30 -0.87
CA GLN A 205 12.01 -13.81 -2.23
C GLN A 205 11.78 -12.72 -3.28
N PHE A 206 10.86 -11.79 -3.06
CA PHE A 206 10.71 -10.61 -3.93
C PHE A 206 12.02 -9.82 -4.03
N HIS A 207 12.65 -9.50 -2.90
CA HIS A 207 13.94 -8.78 -2.92
C HIS A 207 15.10 -9.62 -3.46
N ALA A 208 15.05 -10.95 -3.34
CA ALA A 208 16.01 -11.83 -4.00
C ALA A 208 15.90 -11.78 -5.54
N ILE A 209 14.67 -11.70 -6.10
CA ILE A 209 14.46 -11.45 -7.53
C ILE A 209 15.02 -10.09 -7.95
N CYS A 210 14.81 -9.05 -7.12
CA CYS A 210 15.38 -7.73 -7.38
C CYS A 210 16.91 -7.78 -7.44
N LEU A 211 17.55 -8.56 -6.57
CA LEU A 211 19.00 -8.75 -6.57
C LEU A 211 19.51 -9.60 -7.75
N ASP A 212 18.73 -10.56 -8.23
CA ASP A 212 19.01 -11.39 -9.42
C ASP A 212 18.76 -10.66 -10.76
N THR A 213 18.11 -9.50 -10.72
CA THR A 213 17.91 -8.62 -11.89
C THR A 213 19.25 -8.04 -12.35
N PHE A 214 19.43 -7.77 -13.65
CA PHE A 214 20.66 -7.13 -14.16
C PHE A 214 20.37 -5.80 -14.88
N PRO A 215 20.93 -4.66 -14.44
CA PRO A 215 21.69 -4.46 -13.20
C PRO A 215 20.84 -4.74 -11.94
N PRO A 216 21.46 -5.08 -10.80
CA PRO A 216 20.74 -5.45 -9.58
C PRO A 216 19.92 -4.28 -9.05
N ILE A 217 18.74 -4.60 -8.53
CA ILE A 217 17.85 -3.66 -7.87
C ILE A 217 17.93 -3.90 -6.37
N GLN A 218 18.33 -2.87 -5.63
CA GLN A 218 18.36 -2.92 -4.18
C GLN A 218 17.39 -1.90 -3.58
N TYR A 219 16.34 -2.40 -2.92
CA TYR A 219 15.36 -1.58 -2.21
C TYR A 219 15.62 -1.50 -0.70
N MET A 220 16.03 -2.62 -0.10
CA MET A 220 16.36 -2.70 1.33
C MET A 220 17.75 -2.13 1.62
N ASN A 221 17.88 -1.45 2.76
CA ASN A 221 19.15 -0.91 3.25
C ASN A 221 19.57 -1.58 4.57
N SER A 222 20.64 -1.08 5.20
CA SER A 222 21.12 -1.61 6.49
C SER A 222 20.07 -1.56 7.59
N THR A 223 19.29 -0.48 7.67
CA THR A 223 18.18 -0.35 8.63
C THR A 223 17.09 -1.39 8.37
N SER A 224 16.74 -1.67 7.10
CA SER A 224 15.81 -2.75 6.73
C SER A 224 16.30 -4.12 7.23
N LEU A 225 17.57 -4.45 6.99
CA LEU A 225 18.17 -5.72 7.44
C LEU A 225 18.21 -5.84 8.97
N LYS A 226 18.44 -4.72 9.65
CA LYS A 226 18.42 -4.64 11.11
C LYS A 226 17.02 -4.88 11.68
N ILE A 227 15.98 -4.36 11.03
CA ILE A 227 14.58 -4.65 11.38
C ILE A 227 14.26 -6.14 11.16
N ILE A 228 14.73 -6.75 10.07
CA ILE A 228 14.58 -8.19 9.82
C ILE A 228 15.19 -9.00 10.98
N HIS A 229 16.41 -8.67 11.39
CA HIS A 229 17.08 -9.34 12.49
C HIS A 229 16.32 -9.21 13.81
N LEU A 230 15.85 -8.00 14.14
CA LEU A 230 15.03 -7.74 15.32
C LEU A 230 13.80 -8.65 15.35
N VAL A 231 13.06 -8.76 14.25
CA VAL A 231 11.83 -9.56 14.19
C VAL A 231 12.12 -11.05 14.40
N HIS A 232 13.19 -11.58 13.81
CA HIS A 232 13.58 -12.98 14.02
C HIS A 232 13.96 -13.26 15.46
N VAL A 233 14.83 -12.43 16.06
CA VAL A 233 15.23 -12.59 17.46
C VAL A 233 14.02 -12.48 18.40
N TYR A 234 13.12 -11.53 18.16
CA TYR A 234 11.90 -11.37 18.93
C TYR A 234 10.99 -12.61 18.85
N ASN A 235 10.78 -13.15 17.64
CA ASN A 235 9.98 -14.36 17.46
C ASN A 235 10.63 -15.59 18.11
N ASP A 236 11.96 -15.73 17.99
CA ASP A 236 12.73 -16.82 18.57
C ASP A 236 12.68 -16.79 20.10
N PHE A 237 12.82 -15.61 20.72
CA PHE A 237 12.69 -15.42 22.17
C PHE A 237 11.35 -15.96 22.71
N TYR A 238 10.26 -15.71 21.98
CA TYR A 238 8.93 -16.19 22.33
C TYR A 238 8.62 -17.61 21.83
N GLY A 239 9.53 -18.24 21.10
CA GLY A 239 9.38 -19.58 20.52
C GLY A 239 8.25 -19.70 19.49
N LYS A 240 7.78 -18.58 18.92
CA LYS A 240 6.70 -18.53 17.91
C LYS A 240 6.68 -17.19 17.17
N ASN A 241 6.12 -17.18 15.96
CA ASN A 241 5.93 -15.96 15.19
C ASN A 241 4.92 -15.04 15.89
N LYS A 242 5.37 -13.88 16.36
CA LYS A 242 4.53 -12.82 16.93
C LYS A 242 4.51 -11.57 16.05
N VAL A 243 5.54 -11.39 15.23
CA VAL A 243 5.65 -10.31 14.25
C VAL A 243 6.09 -10.89 12.91
N ALA A 244 5.56 -10.35 11.82
CA ALA A 244 6.06 -10.57 10.48
C ALA A 244 6.42 -9.26 9.82
N TYR A 245 7.55 -9.22 9.12
CA TYR A 245 7.92 -8.08 8.30
C TYR A 245 7.57 -8.35 6.82
N THR A 246 7.31 -7.27 6.10
CA THR A 246 7.32 -7.24 4.64
C THR A 246 7.84 -5.89 4.14
N PHE A 247 8.49 -5.91 2.98
CA PHE A 247 9.09 -4.74 2.35
C PHE A 247 8.62 -4.66 0.89
N ASP A 248 8.06 -3.52 0.53
CA ASP A 248 7.73 -3.20 -0.87
C ASP A 248 8.98 -2.72 -1.63
N ALA A 249 8.79 -1.98 -2.71
CA ALA A 249 9.86 -1.37 -3.50
C ALA A 249 10.45 -0.11 -2.81
N GLY A 250 11.01 -0.30 -1.62
CA GLY A 250 11.72 0.70 -0.80
C GLY A 250 12.17 0.11 0.54
N PRO A 251 12.87 0.91 1.38
CA PRO A 251 13.48 0.41 2.62
C PRO A 251 12.52 0.34 3.82
N ASN A 252 11.31 0.89 3.69
CA ASN A 252 10.34 0.94 4.77
C ASN A 252 9.80 -0.45 5.11
N ALA A 253 9.82 -0.79 6.40
CA ALA A 253 9.26 -2.04 6.88
C ALA A 253 7.78 -1.87 7.20
N CYS A 254 6.96 -2.80 6.72
CA CYS A 254 5.61 -3.01 7.24
C CYS A 254 5.65 -4.24 8.15
N LEU A 255 5.34 -4.07 9.43
CA LEU A 255 5.25 -5.14 10.40
C LEU A 255 3.78 -5.50 10.63
N TYR A 256 3.43 -6.76 10.40
CA TYR A 256 2.15 -7.32 10.84
C TYR A 256 2.32 -8.03 12.17
N LEU A 257 1.35 -7.84 13.05
CA LEU A 257 1.29 -8.39 14.40
C LEU A 257 -0.15 -8.32 14.92
N LEU A 258 -0.40 -8.97 16.04
CA LEU A 258 -1.69 -8.84 16.72
C LEU A 258 -1.67 -7.67 17.70
N GLU A 259 -2.84 -7.06 17.93
CA GLU A 259 -3.03 -5.90 18.80
C GLU A 259 -2.34 -6.00 20.14
N LYS A 260 -2.43 -7.15 20.81
CA LYS A 260 -1.82 -7.39 22.11
C LYS A 260 -0.28 -7.24 22.13
N ASP A 261 0.36 -7.40 20.97
CA ASP A 261 1.83 -7.40 20.83
C ASP A 261 2.35 -6.02 20.38
N VAL A 262 1.46 -5.08 20.02
CA VAL A 262 1.83 -3.73 19.56
C VAL A 262 2.61 -2.91 20.59
N PRO A 263 2.19 -2.81 21.87
CA PRO A 263 2.89 -1.98 22.83
C PRO A 263 4.35 -2.38 23.03
N GLU A 264 4.62 -3.69 23.18
CA GLU A 264 5.97 -4.21 23.39
C GLU A 264 6.87 -3.95 22.17
N ILE A 265 6.36 -4.18 20.95
CA ILE A 265 7.12 -3.93 19.72
C ILE A 265 7.41 -2.45 19.53
N ILE A 266 6.46 -1.55 19.80
CA ILE A 266 6.70 -0.11 19.73
C ILE A 266 7.78 0.31 20.74
N SER A 267 7.73 -0.18 21.98
CA SER A 267 8.75 0.11 22.97
C SER A 267 10.13 -0.40 22.53
N ILE A 268 10.23 -1.63 21.98
CA ILE A 268 11.49 -2.16 21.43
C ILE A 268 11.99 -1.31 20.27
N ILE A 269 11.11 -0.88 19.35
CA ILE A 269 11.49 0.00 18.24
C ILE A 269 12.06 1.31 18.77
N LYS A 270 11.44 1.95 19.78
CA LYS A 270 11.97 3.17 20.42
C LYS A 270 13.34 2.93 21.07
N THR A 271 13.59 1.75 21.63
CA THR A 271 14.89 1.40 22.23
C THR A 271 15.98 1.17 21.18
N ILE A 272 15.69 0.40 20.12
CA ILE A 272 16.67 0.04 19.09
C ILE A 272 16.87 1.14 18.05
N PHE A 273 15.83 1.93 17.78
CA PHE A 273 15.84 3.06 16.85
C PHE A 273 15.34 4.34 17.52
N PRO A 274 16.08 4.91 18.49
CA PRO A 274 15.64 6.08 19.21
C PRO A 274 15.28 7.23 18.26
N PRO A 275 14.11 7.89 18.44
CA PRO A 275 13.73 9.00 17.59
C PRO A 275 14.62 10.22 17.83
N ASN A 276 14.69 11.12 16.83
CA ASN A 276 15.23 12.46 17.02
C ASN A 276 14.28 13.36 17.84
N ASN A 277 12.97 13.09 17.74
CA ASN A 277 11.91 13.77 18.48
C ASN A 277 10.81 12.74 18.79
N ASP A 278 10.52 12.54 20.07
CA ASP A 278 9.55 11.52 20.53
C ASP A 278 8.09 11.94 20.31
N ALA A 279 7.79 13.24 20.35
CA ALA A 279 6.41 13.75 20.36
C ALA A 279 5.58 13.40 19.12
N GLU A 280 6.23 13.13 17.97
CA GLU A 280 5.58 12.76 16.71
C GLU A 280 6.07 11.42 16.16
N PHE A 281 6.75 10.63 16.98
CA PHE A 281 7.37 9.39 16.50
C PHE A 281 6.33 8.32 16.20
N ILE A 282 5.26 8.21 16.98
CA ILE A 282 4.16 7.27 16.74
C ILE A 282 2.95 8.05 16.20
N LYS A 283 2.42 7.63 15.06
CA LYS A 283 1.26 8.23 14.39
C LYS A 283 0.17 7.18 14.19
N GLY A 284 -1.09 7.59 14.18
CA GLY A 284 -2.23 6.70 13.94
C GLY A 284 -2.86 6.22 15.23
N LEU A 285 -3.04 4.91 15.38
CA LEU A 285 -3.62 4.33 16.59
C LEU A 285 -2.68 4.51 17.79
N ASP A 286 -3.26 4.92 18.92
CA ASP A 286 -2.53 5.07 20.17
C ASP A 286 -1.98 3.72 20.66
N SER A 287 -0.81 3.76 21.29
CA SER A 287 -0.23 2.60 21.96
C SER A 287 0.53 3.08 23.20
N PRO A 288 0.25 2.50 24.38
CA PRO A 288 1.02 2.82 25.57
C PRO A 288 2.46 2.33 25.44
N ASP A 289 3.39 3.04 26.06
CA ASP A 289 4.73 2.52 26.30
C ASP A 289 4.69 1.47 27.41
N VAL A 290 5.43 0.37 27.24
CA VAL A 290 5.54 -0.71 28.22
C VAL A 290 6.99 -0.98 28.57
N SER A 291 7.24 -1.49 29.78
CA SER A 291 8.56 -1.96 30.17
C SER A 291 8.93 -3.23 29.40
N ILE A 292 10.11 -3.25 28.80
CA ILE A 292 10.67 -4.42 28.12
C ILE A 292 11.46 -5.22 29.16
N SER A 293 11.35 -6.55 29.15
CA SER A 293 12.16 -7.38 30.05
C SER A 293 13.65 -7.27 29.69
N GLN A 294 14.51 -7.29 30.72
CA GLN A 294 15.96 -7.23 30.48
C GLN A 294 16.44 -8.45 29.67
N GLU A 295 15.86 -9.62 29.90
CA GLU A 295 16.15 -10.85 29.17
C GLU A 295 15.90 -10.70 27.66
N LEU A 296 14.80 -10.03 27.29
CA LEU A 296 14.48 -9.75 25.89
C LEU A 296 15.45 -8.73 25.29
N LEU A 297 15.76 -7.65 26.01
CA LEU A 297 16.76 -6.66 25.56
C LEU A 297 18.14 -7.30 25.34
N ASP A 298 18.56 -8.16 26.27
CA ASP A 298 19.83 -8.87 26.19
C ASP A 298 19.85 -9.86 25.02
N SER A 299 18.70 -10.45 24.66
CA SER A 299 18.60 -11.36 23.50
C SER A 299 18.76 -10.64 22.15
N LEU A 300 18.33 -9.38 22.06
CA LEU A 300 18.41 -8.58 20.83
C LEU A 300 19.87 -8.32 20.42
N LEU A 301 20.75 -8.03 21.39
CA LEU A 301 22.18 -7.72 21.14
C LEU A 301 22.40 -6.63 20.07
N MET A 302 21.46 -5.70 19.91
CA MET A 302 21.50 -4.67 18.87
C MET A 302 22.01 -3.34 19.42
N THR A 303 22.98 -2.73 18.74
CA THR A 303 23.38 -1.34 19.04
C THR A 303 22.28 -0.38 18.61
N PRO A 304 21.83 0.57 19.44
CA PRO A 304 20.83 1.57 19.04
C PRO A 304 21.28 2.44 17.85
N GLU A 305 20.35 2.82 16.98
CA GLU A 305 20.61 3.66 15.81
C GLU A 305 19.62 4.83 15.77
N GLN A 306 20.04 5.94 16.37
CA GLN A 306 19.21 7.13 16.54
C GLN A 306 18.86 7.75 15.18
N GLY A 307 17.58 8.08 14.99
CA GLY A 307 17.10 8.78 13.79
C GLY A 307 17.04 7.93 12.52
N ALA A 308 17.29 6.62 12.62
CA ALA A 308 17.17 5.68 11.50
C ALA A 308 15.72 5.50 11.03
N ILE A 309 14.77 5.63 11.95
CA ILE A 309 13.33 5.66 11.67
C ILE A 309 12.86 7.09 11.88
N HIS A 310 12.20 7.68 10.88
CA HIS A 310 11.59 9.01 10.97
C HIS A 310 10.38 8.99 11.90
N TYR A 311 9.47 8.05 11.68
CA TYR A 311 8.28 7.81 12.50
C TYR A 311 7.69 6.44 12.17
N VAL A 312 6.81 5.96 13.04
CA VAL A 312 6.03 4.73 12.91
C VAL A 312 4.57 5.10 12.71
N ILE A 313 3.91 4.50 11.72
CA ILE A 313 2.45 4.57 11.58
C ILE A 313 1.85 3.29 12.15
N ASN A 314 1.09 3.40 13.24
CA ASN A 314 0.29 2.31 13.81
C ASN A 314 -1.12 2.32 13.21
N THR A 315 -1.50 1.23 12.54
CA THR A 315 -2.80 1.13 11.87
C THR A 315 -3.35 -0.30 11.91
N GLN A 316 -4.53 -0.47 11.32
CA GLN A 316 -5.27 -1.74 11.31
C GLN A 316 -5.92 -1.97 9.94
N ILE A 317 -6.55 -3.13 9.78
CA ILE A 317 -7.29 -3.47 8.56
C ILE A 317 -8.40 -2.45 8.30
N GLY A 318 -8.45 -1.93 7.07
CA GLY A 318 -9.39 -0.89 6.64
C GLY A 318 -10.53 -1.39 5.75
N SER A 319 -11.52 -0.52 5.55
CA SER A 319 -12.56 -0.70 4.53
C SER A 319 -12.06 -0.31 3.14
N GLY A 320 -12.84 -0.66 2.12
CA GLY A 320 -12.63 -0.18 0.75
C GLY A 320 -13.02 1.30 0.58
N PRO A 321 -12.96 1.81 -0.66
CA PRO A 321 -13.28 3.20 -0.97
C PRO A 321 -14.74 3.55 -0.66
N ALA A 322 -14.97 4.73 -0.09
CA ALA A 322 -16.29 5.24 0.25
C ALA A 322 -16.57 6.58 -0.46
N ILE A 323 -17.84 6.86 -0.74
CA ILE A 323 -18.29 8.16 -1.23
C ILE A 323 -18.56 9.05 -0.02
N ILE A 324 -18.06 10.28 -0.07
CA ILE A 324 -18.26 11.31 0.95
C ILE A 324 -19.37 12.23 0.44
N GLN A 325 -20.41 12.44 1.24
CA GLN A 325 -21.57 13.26 0.85
C GLN A 325 -21.45 14.70 1.35
N GLU A 326 -20.61 14.92 2.35
CA GLU A 326 -20.40 16.21 2.98
C GLU A 326 -19.62 17.15 2.05
N THR A 327 -20.21 18.30 1.73
CA THR A 327 -19.68 19.24 0.73
C THR A 327 -18.44 19.99 1.20
N ASP A 328 -18.25 20.14 2.52
CA ASP A 328 -17.06 20.74 3.13
C ASP A 328 -15.81 19.87 2.97
N GLN A 329 -15.98 18.61 2.59
CA GLN A 329 -14.89 17.67 2.33
C GLN A 329 -14.42 17.67 0.86
N HIS A 330 -15.08 18.42 -0.02
CA HIS A 330 -14.66 18.57 -1.41
C HIS A 330 -13.31 19.27 -1.52
N LEU A 331 -12.49 18.86 -2.49
CA LEU A 331 -11.19 19.45 -2.76
C LEU A 331 -11.25 20.55 -3.84
N LEU A 332 -12.43 20.76 -4.44
CA LEU A 332 -12.69 21.77 -5.45
C LEU A 332 -13.68 22.81 -4.92
N ASP A 333 -13.47 24.08 -5.27
CA ASP A 333 -14.38 25.18 -4.99
C ASP A 333 -15.60 25.20 -5.94
N GLY A 334 -16.49 26.18 -5.77
CA GLY A 334 -17.66 26.34 -6.65
C GLY A 334 -17.35 26.68 -8.11
N LYS A 335 -16.09 26.99 -8.45
CA LYS A 335 -15.60 27.19 -9.82
C LYS A 335 -14.90 25.94 -10.37
N GLY A 336 -14.85 24.86 -9.60
CA GLY A 336 -14.15 23.63 -9.97
C GLY A 336 -12.63 23.75 -9.90
N LEU A 337 -12.08 24.70 -9.15
CA LEU A 337 -10.63 24.86 -8.94
C LEU A 337 -10.23 24.35 -7.55
N PRO A 338 -8.98 23.91 -7.33
CA PRO A 338 -8.53 23.47 -6.02
C PRO A 338 -8.80 24.52 -4.94
N LEU A 339 -9.26 24.07 -3.77
CA LEU A 339 -9.38 24.95 -2.60
C LEU A 339 -8.02 25.58 -2.27
N SER A 340 -8.00 26.91 -2.10
CA SER A 340 -6.84 27.61 -1.55
C SER A 340 -6.62 27.11 -0.12
N LYS A 341 -5.47 26.48 0.14
CA LYS A 341 -5.05 26.07 1.48
C LYS A 341 -4.18 27.12 2.16
#